data_AF-A0A2N5GKK1-F1
#
_entry.id   AF-A0A2N5GKK1-F1
#
_cell.length_a   1.000
_cell.length_b   1.000
_cell.length_c   1.000
_cell.angle_alpha   90.00
_cell.angle_beta   90.00
_cell.angle_gamma   90.00
#
_symmetry.space_group_name_H-M   'P 1'
#
loop_
_entity.id
_entity.type
_entity.pdbx_description
1 polymer ?
#
loop_
_entity_poly.entity_id
_entity_poly.type
_entity_poly.pdbx_seq_one_letter_code
_entity_poly.pdbx_strand_id
1 'polypeptide(L)' 'MGGYIMDLTIVALLIVAITALMGVLVNGIGEKVFGGKHKTEFADQSARMQTGWKTVGGKKK' A
#
# COMPACT_ATOMS: atom_id res chain seq x y z
N MET A 1 0.73 -6.93 -44.61
CA MET A 1 0.62 -5.83 -43.64
C MET A 1 -0.48 -6.01 -42.60
N GLY A 2 -1.71 -6.44 -42.96
CA GLY A 2 -2.80 -6.63 -41.98
C GLY A 2 -2.50 -7.61 -40.83
N GLY A 3 -1.93 -8.79 -41.12
CA GLY A 3 -1.56 -9.76 -40.08
C GLY A 3 -0.50 -9.25 -39.10
N TYR A 4 0.57 -8.61 -39.61
CA TYR A 4 1.60 -7.99 -38.78
C TYR A 4 1.04 -6.92 -37.83
N ILE A 5 0.10 -6.10 -38.30
CA ILE A 5 -0.55 -5.08 -37.45
C ILE A 5 -1.39 -5.75 -36.35
N MET A 6 -2.10 -6.84 -36.67
CA MET A 6 -2.90 -7.58 -35.70
C MET A 6 -2.03 -8.21 -34.61
N ASP A 7 -0.94 -8.88 -34.99
CA ASP A 7 0.01 -9.48 -34.06
C ASP A 7 0.64 -8.42 -33.15
N LEU A 8 1.07 -7.30 -33.73
CA LEU A 8 1.66 -6.18 -32.99
C LEU A 8 0.67 -5.56 -32.00
N THR A 9 -0.61 -5.44 -32.39
CA THR A 9 -1.66 -4.89 -31.53
C THR A 9 -1.94 -5.80 -30.34
N ILE A 10 -1.99 -7.12 -30.56
CA ILE A 10 -2.19 -8.11 -29.49
C ILE A 10 -1.04 -8.05 -28.48
N VAL A 11 0.20 -8.02 -28.96
CA VAL A 11 1.38 -7.93 -28.09
C VAL A 11 1.40 -6.60 -27.33
N ALA A 12 1.10 -5.48 -27.99
CA ALA A 12 1.05 -4.18 -27.35
C ALA A 12 0.01 -4.12 -26.21
N LEU A 13 -1.20 -4.64 -26.45
CA LEU A 13 -2.25 -4.69 -25.44
C LEU A 13 -1.88 -5.61 -24.27
N LEU A 14 -1.24 -6.75 -24.55
CA LEU A 14 -0.75 -7.66 -23.52
C LEU A 14 0.25 -6.96 -22.58
N ILE A 15 1.23 -6.26 -23.16
CA ILE A 15 2.25 -5.53 -22.39
C ILE A 15 1.58 -4.46 -21.54
N VAL A 16 0.71 -3.63 -22.11
CA VAL A 16 0.00 -2.58 -21.36
C VAL A 16 -0.82 -3.17 -20.21
N ALA A 17 -1.55 -4.26 -20.44
CA ALA A 17 -2.34 -4.93 -19.41
C ALA A 17 -1.46 -5.43 -18.26
N ILE A 18 -0.36 -6.14 -18.55
CA ILE A 18 0.56 -6.63 -17.52
C ILE A 18 1.18 -5.46 -16.73
N THR A 19 1.55 -4.38 -17.42
CA THR A 19 2.19 -3.20 -16.80
C THR A 19 1.22 -2.48 -15.87
N ALA A 20 -0.04 -2.30 -16.28
CA ALA A 20 -1.08 -1.69 -15.47
C ALA A 20 -1.46 -2.55 -14.25
N LEU A 21 -1.49 -3.89 -14.42
CA LEU A 21 -1.80 -4.82 -13.33
C LEU A 21 -0.68 -4.92 -12.29
N MET A 22 0.58 -4.79 -12.69
CA MET A 22 1.72 -4.79 -11.77
C MET A 22 1.57 -3.74 -10.65
N GLY A 23 1.12 -2.53 -10.96
CA GLY A 23 0.94 -1.49 -9.95
C GLY A 23 -0.09 -1.85 -8.87
N VAL A 24 -1.26 -2.37 -9.29
CA VAL A 24 -2.32 -2.77 -8.35
C VAL A 24 -1.94 -4.03 -7.58
N LEU A 25 -1.31 -5.01 -8.23
CA LEU A 25 -0.87 -6.24 -7.58
C LEU A 25 0.24 -5.96 -6.57
N VAL A 26 1.24 -5.15 -6.91
CA VAL A 26 2.34 -4.79 -6.00
C VAL A 26 1.82 -3.94 -4.84
N ASN A 27 0.93 -2.98 -5.08
CA ASN A 27 0.33 -2.21 -4.00
C ASN A 27 -0.57 -3.08 -3.10
N GLY A 28 -1.38 -3.96 -3.69
CA GLY A 28 -2.25 -4.88 -2.94
C GLY A 28 -1.47 -5.92 -2.13
N ILE A 29 -0.38 -6.49 -2.69
CA ILE A 29 0.53 -7.38 -1.98
C ILE A 29 1.31 -6.61 -0.92
N GLY A 30 1.82 -5.42 -1.25
CA GLY A 30 2.53 -4.55 -0.33
C GLY A 30 1.69 -4.20 0.89
N GLU A 31 0.44 -3.79 0.69
CA GLU A 31 -0.48 -3.47 1.80
C GLU A 31 -0.88 -4.72 2.60
N LYS A 32 -1.10 -5.87 1.94
CA LYS A 32 -1.54 -7.10 2.62
C LYS A 32 -0.40 -7.84 3.35
N VAL A 33 0.82 -7.81 2.80
CA VAL A 33 2.01 -8.49 3.35
C VAL A 33 2.79 -7.59 4.30
N PHE A 34 2.98 -6.32 3.96
CA PHE A 34 3.77 -5.36 4.76
C PHE A 34 2.88 -4.35 5.52
N GLY A 35 1.73 -3.96 4.99
CA GLY A 35 0.82 -2.99 5.64
C GLY A 35 0.05 -3.53 6.85
N GLY A 36 -0.11 -4.86 6.98
CA GLY A 36 -0.85 -5.47 8.09
C GLY A 36 -0.20 -5.30 9.48
N LYS A 37 1.13 -5.20 9.55
CA LYS A 37 1.86 -5.11 10.83
C LYS A 37 2.07 -3.69 11.35
N HIS A 38 1.97 -2.69 10.47
CA HIS A 38 2.27 -1.29 10.81
C HIS A 38 1.04 -0.36 10.76
N LYS A 39 -0.17 -0.90 10.48
CA LYS A 39 -1.42 -0.11 10.45
C LYS A 39 -1.68 0.65 11.74
N THR A 40 -1.30 0.09 12.88
CA THR A 40 -1.46 0.71 14.20
C THR A 40 -0.16 1.30 14.74
N GLU A 41 0.98 1.19 14.07
CA GLU A 41 2.27 1.61 14.64
C GLU A 41 2.27 3.09 15.05
N PHE A 42 1.66 3.96 14.23
CA PHE A 42 1.49 5.37 14.56
C PHE A 42 0.51 5.58 15.72
N ALA A 43 -0.56 4.79 15.81
CA ALA A 43 -1.53 4.85 16.90
C ALA A 43 -0.94 4.33 18.23
N ASP A 44 -0.14 3.26 18.18
CA ASP A 44 0.52 2.64 19.33
C ASP A 44 1.66 3.51 19.86
N GLN A 45 2.47 4.11 18.96
CA GLN A 45 3.46 5.13 19.34
C GLN A 45 2.79 6.35 19.97
N SER A 46 1.70 6.83 19.38
CA SER A 46 0.93 7.96 19.94
C SER A 46 0.33 7.61 21.31
N ALA A 47 -0.23 6.41 21.47
CA ALA A 47 -0.76 5.93 22.74
C ALA A 47 0.34 5.84 23.80
N ARG A 48 1.51 5.28 23.47
CA ARG A 48 2.68 5.23 24.37
C ARG A 48 3.09 6.62 24.85
N MET A 49 3.20 7.58 23.93
CA MET A 49 3.57 8.96 24.27
C MET A 49 2.53 9.62 25.19
N GLN A 50 1.24 9.46 24.88
CA GLN A 50 0.14 10.00 25.70
C GLN A 50 0.05 9.36 27.08
N THR A 51 0.42 8.08 27.21
CA THR A 51 0.43 7.37 28.50
C THR A 51 1.47 7.97 29.45
N GLY A 52 2.66 8.32 28.94
CA GLY A 52 3.68 9.04 29.73
C GLY A 52 3.24 10.44 30.16
N TRP A 53 2.48 11.14 29.32
CA TRP A 53 1.94 12.47 29.61
C TRP A 53 0.86 12.48 30.70
N LYS A 54 0.03 11.43 30.78
CA LYS A 54 -0.91 11.26 31.90
C LYS A 54 -0.20 11.18 33.25
N THR A 55 1.01 10.63 33.30
CA THR A 55 1.78 10.50 34.55
C THR A 55 2.37 11.84 35.02
N VAL A 56 2.74 12.74 34.12
CA VAL A 56 3.36 14.04 34.48
C VAL A 56 2.36 15.19 34.65
N GLY A 57 1.13 15.09 34.13
CA GLY A 57 0.13 16.18 34.21
C GLY A 57 -1.33 15.76 34.42
N GLY A 58 -1.62 14.47 34.61
CA GLY A 58 -2.98 13.92 34.64
C GLY A 58 -3.73 14.02 35.97
N LYS A 59 -3.24 14.76 36.97
CA LYS A 59 -4.03 15.08 38.17
C LYS A 59 -4.82 16.36 37.92
N LYS A 60 -6.11 16.21 37.59
CA LYS A 60 -7.09 17.27 37.86
C LYS A 60 -7.65 17.08 39.27
N LYS A 61 -7.68 18.17 40.03
CA LYS A 61 -8.46 18.34 41.27
C LYS A 61 -9.90 17.92 41.07
#